data_AF-A0A4T2BQE5-F1
#
_entry.id   AF-A0A4T2BQE5-F1
#
_cell.length_a   1.000
_cell.length_b   1.000
_cell.length_c   1.000
_cell.angle_alpha   90.00
_cell.angle_beta   90.00
_cell.angle_gamma   90.00
#
_symmetry.space_group_name_H-M   'P 1'
#
loop_
_entity.id
_entity.type
_entity.pdbx_description
1 polymer ?
#
loop_
_entity_poly.entity_id
_entity_poly.type
_entity_poly.pdbx_seq_one_letter_code
_entity_poly.pdbx_strand_id
1 'polypeptide(L)'
;MKWLETVTRMYREATAEAGPEGAERQDTFMVVSARIATEISAGRLTYELDTFIRSELMRVDESDGKKADAILRVAATGQGVFEITDELLDVVVTLGAGRRKAWRDVTASDLRDMDTVRYRNLRNAQLAYDVWRESYDAALPVLVRFGTFGAAAEGGGFPPKAAEHEQARAA
;
A
#
# COMPACT_ATOMS: atom_id res chain seq x y z
N MET A 1 -4.15 7.85 24.75
CA MET A 1 -3.39 8.03 23.49
C MET A 1 -3.97 7.06 22.48
N LYS A 2 -4.32 7.48 21.26
CA LYS A 2 -4.94 6.56 20.30
C LYS A 2 -3.87 5.56 19.82
N TRP A 3 -4.24 4.28 19.69
CA TRP A 3 -3.34 3.19 19.23
C TRP A 3 -2.49 3.61 18.03
N LEU A 4 -3.15 4.16 17.00
CA LEU A 4 -2.51 4.56 15.75
C LEU A 4 -1.46 5.67 15.93
N GLU A 5 -1.70 6.65 16.80
CA GLU A 5 -0.75 7.73 17.08
C GLU A 5 0.54 7.18 17.71
N THR A 6 0.38 6.22 18.62
CA THR A 6 1.51 5.58 19.33
C THR A 6 2.35 4.73 18.37
N VAL A 7 1.70 3.89 17.56
CA VAL A 7 2.37 3.06 16.55
C VAL A 7 3.08 3.95 15.52
N THR A 8 2.42 5.00 15.05
CA THR A 8 3.00 5.95 14.09
C THR A 8 4.24 6.64 14.67
N ARG A 9 4.16 7.08 15.93
CA ARG A 9 5.29 7.69 16.62
C ARG A 9 6.48 6.73 16.72
N MET A 10 6.26 5.51 17.21
CA MET A 10 7.32 4.49 17.34
C MET A 10 7.95 4.13 16.00
N TYR A 11 7.16 4.03 14.93
CA TYR A 11 7.66 3.77 13.59
C TYR A 11 8.58 4.89 13.08
N ARG A 12 8.16 6.16 13.27
CA ARG A 12 8.96 7.32 12.87
C ARG A 12 10.25 7.41 13.68
N GLU A 13 10.19 7.16 14.99
CA GLU A 13 11.38 7.12 15.86
C GLU A 13 12.38 6.05 15.40
N ALA A 14 11.92 4.81 15.21
CA ALA A 14 12.78 3.72 14.74
C ALA A 14 13.36 3.97 13.34
N THR A 15 12.61 4.61 12.45
CA THR A 15 13.11 4.99 11.11
C THR A 15 14.15 6.10 11.21
N ALA A 16 13.92 7.12 12.06
CA ALA A 16 14.85 8.23 12.24
C ALA A 16 16.18 7.78 12.87
N GLU A 17 16.14 6.78 13.77
CA GLU A 17 17.34 6.18 14.38
C GLU A 17 18.30 5.56 13.35
N ALA A 18 17.80 5.17 12.17
CA ALA A 18 18.63 4.63 11.10
C ALA A 18 19.51 5.67 10.40
N GLY A 19 19.20 6.97 10.58
CA GLY A 19 20.03 8.06 10.08
C GLY A 19 20.06 8.17 8.54
N PRO A 20 21.14 8.75 7.97
CA PRO A 20 21.22 9.10 6.54
C PRO A 20 21.14 7.92 5.57
N GLU A 21 21.62 6.75 5.98
CA GLU A 21 21.60 5.54 5.15
C GLU A 21 20.20 4.89 5.09
N GLY A 22 19.30 5.29 6.01
CA GLY A 22 17.99 4.68 6.18
C GLY A 22 18.07 3.27 6.76
N ALA A 23 16.91 2.62 6.88
CA ALA A 23 16.80 1.23 7.30
C ALA A 23 15.97 0.44 6.31
N GLU A 24 16.28 -0.86 6.19
CA GLU A 24 15.39 -1.78 5.50
C GLU A 24 14.05 -1.85 6.23
N ARG A 25 12.96 -1.84 5.44
CA ARG A 25 11.60 -1.86 5.97
C ARG A 25 11.38 -3.01 6.96
N GLN A 26 11.93 -4.19 6.67
CA GLN A 26 11.75 -5.37 7.49
C GLN A 26 12.39 -5.20 8.86
N ASP A 27 13.60 -4.65 8.92
CA ASP A 27 14.32 -4.39 10.17
C ASP A 27 13.59 -3.34 11.01
N THR A 28 13.13 -2.25 10.38
CA THR A 28 12.31 -1.24 11.07
C THR A 28 11.04 -1.87 11.64
N PHE A 29 10.37 -2.74 10.88
CA PHE A 29 9.17 -3.44 11.34
C PHE A 29 9.47 -4.35 12.53
N MET A 30 10.56 -5.12 12.50
CA MET A 30 10.96 -5.97 13.62
C MET A 30 11.20 -5.17 14.90
N VAL A 31 11.96 -4.07 14.81
CA VAL A 31 12.25 -3.20 15.97
C VAL A 31 10.95 -2.60 16.52
N VAL A 32 10.09 -2.07 15.66
CA VAL A 32 8.84 -1.43 16.07
C VAL A 32 7.86 -2.44 16.65
N SER A 33 7.73 -3.62 16.04
CA SER A 33 6.91 -4.71 16.58
C SER A 33 7.37 -5.16 17.96
N ALA A 34 8.69 -5.27 18.20
CA ALA A 34 9.21 -5.58 19.52
C ALA A 34 8.86 -4.51 20.55
N ARG A 35 9.01 -3.21 20.21
CA ARG A 35 8.61 -2.08 21.08
C ARG A 35 7.12 -2.11 21.40
N ILE A 36 6.27 -2.33 20.39
CA ILE A 36 4.82 -2.45 20.54
C ILE A 36 4.47 -3.62 21.48
N ALA A 37 5.09 -4.78 21.29
CA ALA A 37 4.86 -5.95 22.14
C ALA A 37 5.19 -5.66 23.61
N THR A 38 6.29 -4.94 23.89
CA THR A 38 6.63 -4.49 25.24
C THR A 38 5.53 -3.61 25.84
N GLU A 39 5.02 -2.62 25.09
CA GLU A 39 3.96 -1.73 25.56
C GLU A 39 2.62 -2.43 25.80
N ILE A 40 2.28 -3.41 24.96
CA ILE A 40 1.09 -4.27 25.16
C ILE A 40 1.26 -5.10 26.43
N SER A 41 2.42 -5.77 26.59
CA SER A 41 2.69 -6.61 27.76
C SER A 41 2.66 -5.82 29.07
N ALA A 42 3.03 -4.53 29.01
CA ALA A 42 2.98 -3.62 30.14
C ALA A 42 1.59 -2.98 30.36
N GLY A 43 0.59 -3.34 29.55
CA GLY A 43 -0.77 -2.83 29.62
C GLY A 43 -0.93 -1.35 29.24
N ARG A 44 0.11 -0.73 28.67
CA ARG A 44 0.12 0.69 28.28
C ARG A 44 -0.49 0.93 26.90
N LEU A 45 -0.54 -0.12 26.08
CA LEU A 45 -1.10 -0.09 24.74
C LEU A 45 -2.15 -1.18 24.59
N THR A 46 -3.40 -0.79 24.39
CA THR A 46 -4.52 -1.70 24.09
C THR A 46 -4.79 -1.70 22.59
N TYR A 47 -4.94 -2.90 22.01
CA TYR A 47 -5.24 -3.06 20.59
C TYR A 47 -6.74 -3.24 20.37
N GLU A 48 -7.24 -2.72 19.25
CA GLU A 48 -8.63 -2.90 18.85
C GLU A 48 -8.78 -4.22 18.09
N LEU A 49 -9.44 -5.20 18.72
CA LEU A 49 -9.63 -6.54 18.17
C LEU A 49 -10.29 -6.52 16.78
N ASP A 50 -11.25 -5.62 16.56
CA ASP A 50 -11.94 -5.47 15.28
C ASP A 50 -10.97 -5.08 14.15
N THR A 51 -10.02 -4.19 14.43
CA THR A 51 -8.99 -3.77 13.47
C THR A 51 -8.08 -4.94 13.12
N PHE A 52 -7.72 -5.76 14.12
CA PHE A 52 -6.92 -6.96 13.91
C PHE A 52 -7.66 -7.99 13.05
N ILE A 53 -8.91 -8.33 13.38
CA ILE A 53 -9.73 -9.27 12.62
C ILE A 53 -9.85 -8.80 11.16
N ARG A 54 -10.13 -7.52 10.93
CA ARG A 54 -10.19 -6.95 9.58
C ARG A 54 -8.87 -7.11 8.83
N SER A 55 -7.74 -6.87 9.49
CA SER A 55 -6.42 -7.00 8.86
C SER A 55 -6.11 -8.44 8.44
N GLU A 56 -6.52 -9.43 9.24
CA GLU A 56 -6.32 -10.84 8.91
C GLU A 56 -7.27 -11.31 7.79
N LEU A 57 -8.52 -10.85 7.80
CA LEU A 57 -9.44 -11.09 6.68
C LEU A 57 -8.92 -10.49 5.37
N MET A 58 -8.35 -9.28 5.41
CA MET A 58 -7.72 -8.66 4.24
C MET A 58 -6.55 -9.49 3.71
N ARG A 59 -5.72 -10.06 4.59
CA ARG A 59 -4.60 -10.92 4.19
C ARG A 59 -5.06 -12.19 3.49
N VAL A 60 -6.11 -12.83 4.00
CA VAL A 60 -6.71 -14.01 3.36
C VAL A 60 -7.26 -13.64 1.98
N ASP A 61 -8.01 -12.53 1.88
CA ASP A 61 -8.57 -12.04 0.61
C ASP A 61 -7.47 -11.74 -0.44
N GLU A 62 -6.37 -11.09 -0.03
CA GLU A 62 -5.22 -10.83 -0.90
C GLU A 62 -4.50 -12.13 -1.34
N SER A 63 -4.34 -13.07 -0.42
CA SER A 63 -3.77 -14.38 -0.70
C SER A 63 -4.60 -15.15 -1.73
N ASP A 64 -5.91 -15.19 -1.53
CA ASP A 64 -6.84 -15.87 -2.44
C ASP A 64 -6.90 -15.18 -3.80
N GLY A 65 -6.87 -13.84 -3.85
CA GLY A 65 -6.72 -13.11 -5.12
C GLY A 65 -5.45 -13.48 -5.89
N LYS A 66 -4.31 -13.68 -5.21
CA LYS A 66 -3.06 -14.11 -5.86
C LYS A 66 -3.15 -15.56 -6.37
N LYS A 67 -3.74 -16.46 -5.58
CA LYS A 67 -4.00 -17.84 -5.99
C LYS A 67 -4.92 -17.89 -7.19
N ALA A 68 -5.94 -17.02 -7.20
CA ALA A 68 -6.87 -16.90 -8.31
C ALA A 68 -6.18 -16.52 -9.62
N ASP A 69 -5.31 -15.52 -9.58
CA ASP A 69 -4.54 -15.11 -10.75
C ASP A 69 -3.60 -16.23 -11.25
N ALA A 70 -3.07 -17.03 -10.33
CA ALA A 70 -2.27 -18.20 -10.68
C ALA A 70 -3.12 -19.28 -11.38
N ILE A 71 -4.32 -19.59 -10.86
CA ILE A 71 -5.27 -20.53 -11.48
C ILE A 71 -5.57 -20.09 -12.92
N LEU A 72 -5.94 -18.82 -13.13
CA LEU A 72 -6.24 -18.28 -14.46
C LEU A 72 -5.02 -18.40 -15.40
N ARG A 73 -3.82 -18.11 -14.91
CA ARG A 73 -2.59 -18.24 -15.70
C ARG A 73 -2.34 -19.67 -16.13
N VAL A 74 -2.49 -20.63 -15.22
CA VAL A 74 -2.28 -22.05 -15.55
C VAL A 74 -3.35 -22.52 -16.55
N ALA A 75 -4.62 -22.19 -16.32
CA ALA A 75 -5.71 -22.51 -17.24
C ALA A 75 -5.46 -21.96 -18.67
N ALA A 76 -4.87 -20.76 -18.78
CA ALA A 76 -4.55 -20.14 -20.08
C ALA A 76 -3.44 -20.86 -20.86
N THR A 77 -2.55 -21.61 -20.20
CA THR A 77 -1.44 -22.32 -20.88
C THR A 77 -1.89 -23.60 -21.59
N GLY A 78 -3.10 -24.10 -21.32
CA GLY A 78 -3.60 -25.34 -21.92
C GLY A 78 -2.80 -26.59 -21.56
N GLN A 79 -1.93 -26.55 -20.53
CA GLN A 79 -1.24 -27.75 -20.05
C GLN A 79 -2.29 -28.76 -19.55
N GLY A 80 -2.45 -29.84 -20.32
CA GLY A 80 -3.61 -30.74 -20.31
C GLY A 80 -3.84 -31.62 -19.08
N VAL A 81 -3.27 -31.27 -17.92
CA VAL A 81 -3.58 -31.92 -16.62
C VAL A 81 -3.50 -30.87 -15.51
N PHE A 82 -4.17 -29.73 -15.66
CA PHE A 82 -4.46 -28.90 -14.50
C PHE A 82 -5.62 -29.55 -13.75
N GLU A 83 -5.30 -30.34 -12.73
CA GLU A 83 -6.31 -30.90 -11.83
C GLU A 83 -6.91 -29.76 -11.01
N ILE A 84 -8.08 -29.29 -11.43
CA ILE A 84 -8.90 -28.39 -10.63
C ILE A 84 -9.44 -29.19 -9.45
N THR A 85 -8.91 -28.92 -8.25
CA THR A 85 -9.42 -29.51 -7.00
C THR A 85 -10.57 -28.69 -6.42
N ASP A 86 -11.36 -29.29 -5.54
CA ASP A 86 -12.44 -28.58 -4.83
C ASP A 86 -11.90 -27.38 -4.02
N GLU A 87 -10.70 -27.50 -3.44
CA GLU A 87 -10.07 -26.39 -2.72
C GLU A 87 -9.73 -25.21 -3.64
N LEU A 88 -9.29 -25.48 -4.89
CA LEU A 88 -9.04 -24.43 -5.87
C LEU A 88 -10.33 -23.74 -6.32
N LEU A 89 -11.44 -24.48 -6.37
CA LEU A 89 -12.77 -23.97 -6.71
C LEU A 89 -13.37 -23.07 -5.63
N ASP A 90 -12.95 -23.24 -4.37
CA ASP A 90 -13.40 -22.46 -3.23
C ASP A 90 -12.60 -21.17 -3.01
N VAL A 91 -11.48 -21.00 -3.72
CA VAL A 91 -10.67 -19.78 -3.68
C VAL A 91 -11.52 -18.57 -4.11
N VAL A 92 -11.44 -17.50 -3.31
CA VAL A 92 -12.17 -16.25 -3.57
C VAL A 92 -11.45 -15.40 -4.62
N VAL A 93 -12.19 -15.00 -5.65
CA VAL A 93 -11.72 -14.14 -6.74
C VAL A 93 -12.21 -12.71 -6.53
N THR A 94 -11.32 -11.75 -6.77
CA THR A 94 -11.68 -10.34 -6.88
C THR A 94 -12.14 -10.01 -8.30
N LEU A 95 -13.43 -9.72 -8.47
CA LEU A 95 -14.01 -9.36 -9.77
C LEU A 95 -13.71 -7.90 -10.17
N GLY A 96 -13.41 -7.06 -9.18
CA GLY A 96 -13.30 -5.61 -9.32
C GLY A 96 -14.41 -4.86 -8.57
N ALA A 97 -14.24 -3.55 -8.37
CA ALA A 97 -15.18 -2.69 -7.63
C ALA A 97 -15.59 -3.22 -6.24
N GLY A 98 -14.70 -3.97 -5.56
CA GLY A 98 -14.98 -4.56 -4.24
C GLY A 98 -15.80 -5.85 -4.26
N ARG A 99 -16.21 -6.37 -5.42
CA ARG A 99 -16.95 -7.63 -5.51
C ARG A 99 -16.05 -8.85 -5.36
N ARG A 100 -16.60 -9.90 -4.75
CA ARG A 100 -15.96 -11.20 -4.50
C ARG A 100 -16.86 -12.33 -4.97
N LYS A 101 -16.25 -13.40 -5.47
CA LYS A 101 -16.95 -14.60 -5.95
C LYS A 101 -16.02 -15.80 -5.83
N ALA A 102 -16.54 -16.97 -5.47
CA ALA A 102 -15.74 -18.21 -5.50
C ALA A 102 -15.43 -18.59 -6.95
N TRP A 103 -14.27 -19.23 -7.20
CA TRP A 103 -13.86 -19.63 -8.54
C TRP A 103 -14.88 -20.50 -9.26
N ARG A 104 -15.51 -21.44 -8.54
CA ARG A 104 -16.57 -22.30 -9.09
C ARG A 104 -17.70 -21.55 -9.77
N ASP A 105 -17.99 -20.33 -9.33
CA ASP A 105 -19.11 -19.56 -9.84
C ASP A 105 -18.67 -18.52 -10.89
N VAL A 106 -17.38 -18.37 -11.18
CA VAL A 106 -16.86 -17.36 -12.12
C VAL A 106 -17.34 -17.64 -13.55
N THR A 107 -17.91 -16.62 -14.18
CA THR A 107 -18.43 -16.68 -15.56
C THR A 107 -17.55 -15.88 -16.53
N ALA A 108 -17.81 -16.04 -17.83
CA ALA A 108 -17.15 -15.23 -18.86
C ALA A 108 -17.45 -13.72 -18.72
N SER A 109 -18.63 -13.34 -18.23
CA SER A 109 -18.95 -11.92 -17.97
C SER A 109 -18.09 -11.37 -16.83
N ASP A 110 -17.90 -12.17 -15.78
CA ASP A 110 -17.07 -11.78 -14.63
C ASP A 110 -15.61 -11.53 -15.07
N LEU A 111 -15.07 -12.36 -15.98
CA LEU A 111 -13.71 -12.17 -16.52
C LEU A 111 -13.57 -10.86 -17.33
N ARG A 112 -14.60 -10.45 -18.07
CA ARG A 112 -14.59 -9.17 -18.80
C ARG A 112 -14.64 -7.97 -17.85
N ASP A 113 -15.42 -8.08 -16.79
CA ASP A 113 -15.47 -7.06 -15.74
C ASP A 113 -14.10 -6.93 -15.05
N MET A 114 -13.47 -8.06 -14.73
CA MET A 114 -12.12 -8.11 -14.17
C MET A 114 -11.10 -7.41 -15.06
N ASP A 115 -11.08 -7.71 -16.36
CA ASP A 115 -10.19 -7.07 -17.32
C ASP A 115 -10.41 -5.55 -17.37
N THR A 116 -11.67 -5.13 -17.47
CA THR A 116 -12.05 -3.70 -17.47
C THR A 116 -11.53 -2.97 -16.23
N VAL A 117 -11.69 -3.55 -15.04
CA VAL A 117 -11.20 -2.95 -13.79
C VAL A 117 -9.68 -2.92 -13.73
N ARG A 118 -9.00 -4.01 -14.12
CA ARG A 118 -7.53 -4.07 -14.14
C ARG A 118 -6.94 -3.05 -15.10
N TYR A 119 -7.50 -2.92 -16.29
CA TYR A 119 -7.08 -1.94 -17.28
C TYR A 119 -7.23 -0.51 -16.75
N ARG A 120 -8.36 -0.19 -16.10
CA ARG A 120 -8.56 1.10 -15.45
C ARG A 120 -7.52 1.36 -14.35
N ASN A 121 -7.22 0.34 -13.52
CA ASN A 121 -6.21 0.47 -12.46
C ASN A 121 -4.81 0.71 -13.03
N LEU A 122 -4.44 0.04 -14.14
CA LEU A 122 -3.20 0.28 -14.86
C LEU A 122 -3.10 1.75 -15.32
N ARG A 123 -4.15 2.27 -15.95
CA ARG A 123 -4.17 3.69 -16.37
C ARG A 123 -4.03 4.65 -15.19
N ASN A 124 -4.74 4.39 -14.09
CA ASN A 124 -4.63 5.22 -12.89
C ASN A 124 -3.21 5.18 -12.30
N ALA A 125 -2.54 4.03 -12.32
CA ALA A 125 -1.17 3.90 -11.87
C ALA A 125 -0.18 4.67 -12.77
N GLN A 126 -0.39 4.63 -14.09
CA GLN A 126 0.39 5.43 -15.04
C GLN A 126 0.23 6.93 -14.78
N LEU A 127 -1.01 7.41 -14.64
CA LEU A 127 -1.29 8.81 -14.31
C LEU A 127 -0.66 9.23 -12.97
N ALA A 128 -0.75 8.39 -11.94
CA ALA A 128 -0.13 8.66 -10.65
C ALA A 128 1.40 8.75 -10.75
N TYR A 129 2.03 7.91 -11.58
CA TYR A 129 3.46 7.96 -11.86
C TYR A 129 3.84 9.26 -12.59
N ASP A 130 3.07 9.68 -13.60
CA ASP A 130 3.35 10.90 -14.35
C ASP A 130 3.32 12.13 -13.43
N VAL A 131 2.30 12.24 -12.57
CA VAL A 131 2.20 13.32 -11.56
C VAL A 131 3.36 13.28 -10.56
N TRP A 132 3.73 12.09 -10.10
CA TRP A 132 4.88 11.93 -9.20
C TRP A 132 6.18 12.34 -9.90
N ARG A 133 6.35 11.99 -11.19
CA ARG A 133 7.54 12.30 -11.98
C ARG A 133 7.73 13.80 -12.16
N GLU A 134 6.66 14.56 -12.42
CA GLU A 134 6.71 16.02 -12.46
C GLU A 134 7.24 16.60 -11.14
N SER A 135 6.75 16.08 -10.01
CA SER A 135 7.19 16.49 -8.67
C SER A 135 8.66 16.13 -8.42
N TYR A 136 9.08 14.93 -8.87
CA TYR A 136 10.45 14.47 -8.79
C TYR A 136 11.40 15.37 -9.60
N ASP A 137 11.06 15.65 -10.86
CA ASP A 137 11.87 16.47 -11.76
C ASP A 137 12.00 17.92 -11.23
N ALA A 138 10.95 18.44 -10.58
CA ALA A 138 11.00 19.74 -9.91
C ALA A 138 11.86 19.74 -8.63
N ALA A 139 11.83 18.66 -7.84
CA ALA A 139 12.56 18.57 -6.59
C ALA A 139 14.05 18.23 -6.77
N LEU A 140 14.40 17.47 -7.80
CA LEU A 140 15.75 16.93 -8.00
C LEU A 140 16.84 18.03 -8.03
N PRO A 141 16.71 19.16 -8.76
CA PRO A 141 17.71 20.22 -8.74
C PRO A 141 17.93 20.85 -7.36
N VAL A 142 16.88 20.94 -6.54
CA VAL A 142 16.97 21.44 -5.16
C VAL A 142 17.77 20.47 -4.31
N LEU A 143 17.50 19.16 -4.42
CA LEU A 143 18.25 18.14 -3.69
C LEU A 143 19.71 18.04 -4.16
N VAL A 144 19.98 18.20 -5.46
CA VAL A 144 21.35 18.28 -5.98
C VAL A 144 22.11 19.46 -5.36
N ARG A 145 21.43 20.59 -5.12
CA ARG A 145 22.03 21.79 -4.52
C ARG A 145 22.25 21.68 -3.00
N PHE A 146 21.29 21.14 -2.26
CA PHE A 146 21.27 21.18 -0.79
C PHE A 146 21.54 19.82 -0.13
N GLY A 147 21.61 18.73 -0.89
CA GLY A 147 21.82 17.36 -0.42
C GLY A 147 20.56 16.70 0.15
N THR A 148 19.77 17.41 0.96
CA THR A 148 18.54 16.87 1.58
C THR A 148 17.38 17.85 1.57
N PHE A 149 16.16 17.34 1.74
CA PHE A 149 14.97 18.19 1.96
C PHE A 149 15.09 19.04 3.24
N GLY A 150 15.72 18.51 4.30
CA GLY A 150 15.91 19.25 5.55
C GLY A 150 16.84 20.45 5.36
N ALA A 151 18.01 20.23 4.75
CA ALA A 151 18.95 21.29 4.45
C ALA A 151 18.38 22.33 3.47
N ALA A 152 17.58 21.90 2.49
CA ALA A 152 16.88 22.82 1.60
C ALA A 152 15.83 23.67 2.34
N ALA A 153 15.10 23.11 3.31
CA ALA A 153 14.12 23.86 4.09
C ALA A 153 14.79 24.90 5.00
N GLU A 154 15.87 24.51 5.69
CA GLU A 154 16.67 25.39 6.54
C GLU A 154 17.37 26.50 5.74
N GLY A 155 17.86 26.16 4.55
CA GLY A 155 18.58 27.07 3.65
C GLY A 155 17.71 27.92 2.73
N GLY A 156 16.38 27.89 2.87
CA GLY A 156 15.46 28.65 2.02
C GLY A 156 15.46 28.22 0.54
N GLY A 157 15.78 26.95 0.27
CA GLY A 157 15.87 26.35 -1.06
C GLY A 157 14.53 26.06 -1.74
N PHE A 158 13.43 26.06 -0.98
CA PHE A 158 12.08 25.96 -1.53
C PHE A 158 11.49 27.35 -1.77
N PRO A 159 10.81 27.58 -2.91
CA PRO A 159 10.11 28.83 -3.13
C PRO A 159 9.12 29.08 -1.99
N PRO A 160 9.00 30.32 -1.48
CA PRO A 160 7.95 30.64 -0.54
C PRO A 160 6.62 30.26 -1.19
N LYS A 161 5.76 29.57 -0.44
CA LYS A 161 4.44 29.12 -0.88
C LYS A 161 3.79 30.29 -1.62
N ALA A 162 3.64 30.19 -2.94
CA ALA A 162 2.98 31.24 -3.71
C ALA A 162 1.63 31.49 -3.03
N ALA A 163 1.29 32.76 -2.81
CA ALA A 163 0.06 33.18 -2.14
C ALA A 163 -1.20 32.90 -2.98
N GLU A 164 -1.28 31.73 -3.61
CA GLU A 164 -2.37 31.34 -4.51
C GLU A 164 -3.63 30.87 -3.77
N HIS A 165 -3.61 30.82 -2.43
CA HIS A 165 -4.79 30.47 -1.64
C HIS A 165 -5.55 31.66 -1.03
N GLU A 166 -5.07 32.90 -1.19
CA GLU A 166 -5.77 34.07 -0.66
C GLU A 166 -6.80 34.67 -1.63
N GLN A 167 -6.64 34.44 -2.94
CA GLN A 167 -7.64 34.86 -3.95
C GLN A 167 -8.85 33.91 -4.05
N ALA A 168 -8.72 32.64 -3.65
CA ALA A 168 -9.83 31.67 -3.64
C ALA A 168 -10.73 31.75 -2.39
N ARG A 169 -10.36 32.57 -1.38
CA ARG A 169 -11.20 32.86 -0.21
C ARG A 169 -11.79 34.27 -0.23
N ALA A 170 -11.39 35.09 -1.20
CA ALA A 170 -11.88 36.46 -1.39
C ALA A 170 -12.78 36.61 -2.65
N ALA A 171 -13.05 35.52 -3.36
CA ALA A 171 -14.03 35.41 -4.45
C ALA A 171 -15.17 34.47 -4.02
#